data_AF-A0AAI9ZPW1-F1
#
_entry.id   AF-A0AAI9ZPW1-F1
#
_cell.length_a   1.000
_cell.length_b   1.000
_cell.length_c   1.000
_cell.angle_alpha   90.00
_cell.angle_beta   90.00
_cell.angle_gamma   90.00
#
_symmetry.space_group_name_H-M   'P 1'
#
loop_
_entity.id
_entity.type
_entity.pdbx_description
1 polymer ?
#
loop_
_entity_poly.entity_id
_entity_poly.type
_entity_poly.pdbx_seq_one_letter_code
_entity_poly.pdbx_strand_id
1 'polypeptide(L)'
;MSSLTIGVLALQGGFHEHVELVRKAAVYLATAESSAPNPRPEITAIEVRTEAELRSCDALIIPGGESTTISFIAAQSGLMEPLKEFVKVDRKPVWGTCAGAILLADEANATKKGGQELIGGLGVRVHRNHFGRQIESFVADLDLPFLTQGDGNTKTASSPYPGVFIRAPIVEEILSTEAGDSDKPASSAVEVLAVLPGRKTKAAEGVSQSTADDSVGDIVAVRQQNIFATSFHPELTDDVRIHVWWLEQVMKAATPTSSA
;
A
#
# COMPACT_ATOMS: atom_id res chain seq x y z
N MET A 1 11.02 11.69 24.28
CA MET A 1 9.78 11.31 23.59
C MET A 1 10.19 10.42 22.44
N SER A 2 9.54 9.28 22.23
CA SER A 2 9.78 8.44 21.05
C SER A 2 9.27 9.18 19.81
N SER A 3 10.04 9.16 18.74
CA SER A 3 9.67 9.71 17.43
C SER A 3 9.53 8.57 16.42
N LEU A 4 8.60 8.72 15.47
CA LEU A 4 8.49 7.86 14.29
C LEU A 4 8.70 8.71 13.04
N THR A 5 9.59 8.27 12.17
CA THR A 5 9.86 8.89 10.88
C THR A 5 9.27 8.06 9.75
N ILE A 6 8.30 8.64 9.05
CA ILE A 6 7.62 8.05 7.91
C ILE A 6 8.25 8.59 6.64
N GLY A 7 8.87 7.71 5.86
CA GLY A 7 9.38 8.04 4.54
C GLY A 7 8.28 7.97 3.49
N VAL A 8 8.35 8.85 2.50
CA VAL A 8 7.60 8.74 1.25
C VAL A 8 8.58 8.75 0.09
N LEU A 9 8.62 7.67 -0.69
CA LEU A 9 9.55 7.55 -1.82
C LEU A 9 9.26 8.65 -2.85
N ALA A 10 10.21 9.55 -3.07
CA ALA A 10 10.04 10.77 -3.86
C ALA A 10 10.87 10.77 -5.16
N LEU A 11 10.92 9.62 -5.83
CA LEU A 11 11.59 9.46 -7.13
C LEU A 11 10.69 9.91 -8.30
N GLN A 12 9.40 9.61 -8.21
CA GLN A 12 8.35 10.01 -9.14
C GLN A 12 6.99 9.76 -8.47
N GLY A 13 5.95 10.48 -8.86
CA GLY A 13 4.57 10.18 -8.46
C GLY A 13 3.98 11.16 -7.44
N GLY A 14 2.89 10.75 -6.79
CA GLY A 14 2.12 11.56 -5.83
C GLY A 14 2.73 11.63 -4.43
N PHE A 15 4.05 11.78 -4.32
CA PHE A 15 4.75 11.78 -3.02
C PHE A 15 4.38 12.99 -2.17
N HIS A 16 4.16 14.16 -2.78
CA HIS A 16 3.86 15.40 -2.05
C HIS A 16 2.53 15.29 -1.31
N GLU A 17 1.49 14.83 -2.00
CA GLU A 17 0.16 14.62 -1.46
C GLU A 17 0.17 13.58 -0.33
N HIS A 18 0.94 12.50 -0.50
CA HIS A 18 1.15 11.52 0.57
C HIS A 18 1.81 12.12 1.82
N VAL A 19 2.87 12.94 1.66
CA VAL A 19 3.53 13.62 2.80
C VAL A 19 2.53 14.50 3.56
N GLU A 20 1.73 15.29 2.84
CA GLU A 20 0.72 16.16 3.46
C GLU A 20 -0.36 15.35 4.21
N LEU A 21 -0.83 14.23 3.65
CA LEU A 21 -1.82 13.38 4.32
C LEU A 21 -1.24 12.66 5.53
N VAL A 22 0.03 12.23 5.51
CA VAL A 22 0.70 11.70 6.71
C VAL A 22 0.78 12.76 7.79
N ARG A 23 1.11 14.01 7.46
CA ARG A 23 1.12 15.14 8.42
C ARG A 23 -0.27 15.39 9.01
N LYS A 24 -1.32 15.44 8.17
CA LYS A 24 -2.71 15.58 8.62
C LYS A 24 -3.12 14.43 9.55
N ALA A 25 -2.79 13.19 9.19
CA ALA A 25 -3.06 12.00 10.00
C ALA A 25 -2.30 12.01 11.33
N ALA A 26 -1.04 12.47 11.35
CA ALA A 26 -0.26 12.64 12.56
C ALA A 26 -0.88 13.67 13.51
N VAL A 27 -1.35 14.82 12.99
CA VAL A 27 -2.06 15.84 13.78
C VAL A 27 -3.37 15.29 14.34
N TYR A 28 -4.13 14.54 13.52
CA TYR A 28 -5.34 13.85 13.98
C TYR A 28 -5.03 12.90 15.14
N LEU A 29 -4.02 12.04 15.00
CA LEU A 29 -3.61 11.12 16.07
C LEU A 29 -3.07 11.83 17.31
N ALA A 30 -2.40 12.97 17.18
CA ALA A 30 -1.91 13.73 18.33
C ALA A 30 -3.03 14.40 19.14
N THR A 31 -4.18 14.68 18.51
CA THR A 31 -5.33 15.37 19.12
C THR A 31 -6.45 14.43 19.56
N ALA A 32 -6.51 13.23 19.01
CA ALA A 32 -7.50 12.23 19.39
C ALA A 32 -7.25 11.70 20.81
N GLU A 33 -8.33 11.53 21.58
CA GLU A 33 -8.26 10.92 22.91
C GLU A 33 -7.71 9.48 22.78
N SER A 34 -6.61 9.21 23.47
CA SER A 34 -5.99 7.90 23.49
C SER A 34 -6.32 7.20 24.80
N SER A 35 -6.98 6.04 24.72
CA SER A 35 -7.15 5.13 25.87
C SER A 35 -5.88 4.32 26.15
N ALA A 36 -4.83 4.46 25.32
CA ALA A 36 -3.59 3.72 25.50
C ALA A 36 -2.79 4.25 26.71
N PRO A 37 -2.13 3.37 27.48
CA PRO A 37 -1.40 3.73 28.70
C PRO A 37 -0.14 4.57 28.44
N ASN A 38 0.38 4.57 27.21
CA ASN A 38 1.57 5.30 26.82
C ASN A 38 1.23 6.46 25.86
N PRO A 39 1.93 7.60 25.95
CA PRO A 39 1.77 8.68 25.00
C PRO A 39 2.18 8.23 23.60
N ARG A 40 1.42 8.66 22.58
CA ARG A 40 1.73 8.40 21.17
C ARG A 40 3.08 9.07 20.81
N PRO A 41 3.92 8.43 19.99
CA PRO A 41 5.16 9.05 19.50
C PRO A 41 4.87 10.27 18.63
N GLU A 42 5.83 11.18 18.56
CA GLU A 42 5.79 12.25 17.56
C GLU A 42 6.01 11.64 16.17
N ILE A 43 5.10 11.90 15.23
CA ILE A 43 5.17 11.35 13.87
C ILE A 43 5.63 12.45 12.91
N THR A 44 6.71 12.17 12.18
CA THR A 44 7.27 13.06 11.16
C THR A 44 7.21 12.40 9.79
N ALA A 45 7.05 13.19 8.73
CA ALA A 45 7.03 12.71 7.35
C ALA A 45 8.15 13.36 6.54
N ILE A 46 8.96 12.55 5.87
CA ILE A 46 10.06 13.00 5.02
C ILE A 46 9.96 12.42 3.62
N GLU A 47 10.48 13.15 2.64
CA GLU A 47 10.66 12.65 1.29
C GLU A 47 11.95 11.83 1.22
N VAL A 48 11.90 10.67 0.56
CA VAL A 48 13.03 9.76 0.43
C VAL A 48 13.50 9.72 -1.02
N ARG A 49 14.72 10.21 -1.26
CA ARG A 49 15.40 10.20 -2.57
C ARG A 49 16.73 9.46 -2.52
N THR A 50 17.27 9.26 -1.32
CA THR A 50 18.58 8.68 -1.06
C THR A 50 18.51 7.55 -0.05
N GLU A 51 19.55 6.71 -0.03
CA GLU A 51 19.67 5.62 0.94
C GLU A 51 19.74 6.14 2.39
N ALA A 52 20.43 7.25 2.63
CA ALA A 52 20.56 7.83 3.97
C ALA A 52 19.18 8.24 4.54
N GLU A 53 18.33 8.85 3.72
CA GLU A 53 16.95 9.20 4.09
C GLU A 53 16.10 7.94 4.31
N LEU A 54 16.27 6.92 3.47
CA LEU A 54 15.55 5.65 3.63
C LEU A 54 15.91 4.98 4.96
N ARG A 55 17.21 4.94 5.31
CA ARG A 55 17.69 4.31 6.55
C ARG A 55 17.23 5.06 7.81
N SER A 56 16.95 6.35 7.74
CA SER A 56 16.38 7.10 8.86
C SER A 56 14.87 6.90 9.05
N CYS A 57 14.19 6.18 8.16
CA CYS A 57 12.75 5.93 8.26
C CYS A 57 12.44 4.68 9.09
N ASP A 58 11.36 4.75 9.86
CA ASP A 58 10.76 3.61 10.57
C ASP A 58 9.74 2.86 9.70
N ALA A 59 9.11 3.58 8.77
CA ALA A 59 8.17 3.03 7.80
C ALA A 59 8.25 3.79 6.47
N LEU A 60 7.78 3.18 5.38
CA LEU A 60 7.87 3.75 4.04
C LEU A 60 6.53 3.68 3.29
N ILE A 61 6.15 4.77 2.64
CA ILE A 61 5.12 4.79 1.59
C ILE A 61 5.81 4.83 0.23
N ILE A 62 5.41 3.92 -0.66
CA ILE A 62 5.78 3.91 -2.08
C ILE A 62 4.56 4.39 -2.87
N PRO A 63 4.57 5.63 -3.39
CA PRO A 63 3.37 6.25 -3.93
C PRO A 63 2.99 5.70 -5.32
N GLY A 64 1.80 6.10 -5.78
CA GLY A 64 1.36 5.90 -7.15
C GLY A 64 2.19 6.72 -8.16
N GLY A 65 2.12 6.34 -9.44
CA GLY A 65 2.94 6.95 -10.49
C GLY A 65 3.11 6.01 -11.68
N GLU A 66 4.29 6.04 -12.28
CA GLU A 66 4.68 5.13 -13.36
C GLU A 66 5.74 4.15 -12.83
N SER A 67 5.32 2.90 -12.61
CA SER A 67 6.13 1.88 -11.95
C SER A 67 7.45 1.59 -12.66
N THR A 68 7.50 1.64 -14.00
CA THR A 68 8.79 1.42 -14.72
C THR A 68 9.76 2.57 -14.51
N THR A 69 9.27 3.79 -14.39
CA THR A 69 10.07 5.00 -14.15
C THR A 69 10.60 5.00 -12.73
N ILE A 70 9.76 4.67 -11.74
CA ILE A 70 10.21 4.55 -10.34
C ILE A 70 11.29 3.45 -10.23
N SER A 71 11.05 2.27 -10.81
CA SER A 71 12.01 1.16 -10.84
C SER A 71 13.33 1.57 -11.51
N PHE A 72 13.25 2.21 -12.69
CA PHE A 72 14.43 2.68 -13.43
C PHE A 72 15.24 3.71 -12.63
N ILE A 73 14.58 4.72 -12.05
CA ILE A 73 15.27 5.74 -11.25
C ILE A 73 15.91 5.11 -10.01
N ALA A 74 15.20 4.21 -9.31
CA ALA A 74 15.72 3.52 -8.13
C ALA A 74 16.94 2.65 -8.45
N ALA A 75 16.93 1.95 -9.59
CA ALA A 75 18.10 1.18 -10.04
C ALA A 75 19.27 2.11 -10.40
N GLN A 76 19.00 3.18 -11.17
CA GLN A 76 20.02 4.12 -11.63
C GLN A 76 20.65 4.93 -10.48
N SER A 77 19.90 5.18 -9.41
CA SER A 77 20.39 5.88 -8.21
C SER A 77 21.00 4.96 -7.15
N GLY A 78 20.99 3.64 -7.36
CA GLY A 78 21.48 2.66 -6.39
C GLY A 78 20.54 2.42 -5.19
N LEU A 79 19.30 2.90 -5.26
CA LEU A 79 18.31 2.80 -4.18
C LEU A 79 17.52 1.48 -4.20
N MET A 80 17.56 0.72 -5.30
CA MET A 80 16.80 -0.52 -5.45
C MET A 80 17.14 -1.59 -4.40
N GLU A 81 18.43 -1.87 -4.18
CA GLU A 81 18.85 -2.85 -3.17
C GLU A 81 18.52 -2.41 -1.74
N PRO A 82 18.78 -1.15 -1.33
CA PRO A 82 18.29 -0.62 -0.06
C PRO A 82 16.77 -0.75 0.15
N LEU A 83 15.97 -0.57 -0.90
CA LEU A 83 14.50 -0.75 -0.82
C LEU A 83 14.13 -2.21 -0.57
N LYS A 84 14.79 -3.16 -1.25
CA LYS A 84 14.61 -4.60 -1.00
C LYS A 84 15.01 -4.99 0.41
N GLU A 85 16.13 -4.47 0.91
CA GLU A 85 16.60 -4.68 2.29
C GLU A 85 15.56 -4.18 3.29
N PHE A 86 15.09 -2.94 3.14
CA PHE A 86 14.08 -2.31 4.00
C PHE A 86 12.79 -3.15 4.09
N VAL A 87 12.32 -3.67 2.95
CA VAL A 87 11.07 -4.45 2.87
C VAL A 87 11.25 -5.88 3.38
N LYS A 88 12.29 -6.58 2.93
CA LYS A 88 12.40 -8.05 3.03
C LYS A 88 13.31 -8.53 4.17
N VAL A 89 14.30 -7.71 4.55
CA VAL A 89 15.27 -8.04 5.59
C VAL A 89 14.90 -7.34 6.89
N ASP A 90 14.81 -6.00 6.86
CA ASP A 90 14.46 -5.20 8.04
C ASP A 90 12.99 -5.41 8.46
N ARG A 91 12.14 -5.85 7.52
CA ARG A 91 10.71 -6.08 7.72
C ARG A 91 9.99 -4.86 8.30
N LYS A 92 10.46 -3.66 7.96
CA LYS A 92 9.83 -2.41 8.36
C LYS A 92 8.48 -2.24 7.66
N PRO A 93 7.48 -1.58 8.28
CA PRO A 93 6.19 -1.36 7.67
C PRO A 93 6.30 -0.60 6.33
N VAL A 94 5.69 -1.14 5.28
CA VAL A 94 5.66 -0.51 3.95
C VAL A 94 4.26 -0.48 3.38
N TRP A 95 3.89 0.65 2.79
CA TRP A 95 2.63 0.82 2.07
C TRP A 95 2.87 1.19 0.62
N GLY A 96 2.48 0.32 -0.32
CA GLY A 96 2.47 0.62 -1.75
C GLY A 96 1.10 1.06 -2.24
N THR A 97 1.00 2.24 -2.86
CA THR A 97 -0.22 2.68 -3.56
C THR A 97 -0.03 2.63 -5.06
N CYS A 98 -0.99 2.09 -5.81
CA CYS A 98 -0.97 1.97 -7.27
C CYS A 98 0.37 1.43 -7.83
N ALA A 99 1.26 2.29 -8.33
CA ALA A 99 2.60 1.90 -8.79
C ALA A 99 3.45 1.25 -7.69
N GLY A 100 3.34 1.70 -6.45
CA GLY A 100 3.99 1.07 -5.29
C GLY A 100 3.47 -0.34 -5.03
N ALA A 101 2.17 -0.59 -5.23
CA ALA A 101 1.61 -1.94 -5.12
C ALA A 101 2.19 -2.88 -6.19
N ILE A 102 2.41 -2.39 -7.43
CA ILE A 102 3.10 -3.14 -8.49
C ILE A 102 4.54 -3.47 -8.07
N LEU A 103 5.27 -2.50 -7.51
CA LEU A 103 6.68 -2.68 -7.14
C LEU A 103 6.88 -3.67 -5.99
N LEU A 104 5.92 -3.76 -5.06
CA LEU A 104 5.98 -4.68 -3.92
C LEU A 104 5.55 -6.11 -4.26
N ALA A 105 4.82 -6.31 -5.36
CA ALA A 105 4.43 -7.63 -5.82
C ALA A 105 5.64 -8.50 -6.19
N ASP A 106 5.56 -9.80 -5.92
CA ASP A 106 6.58 -10.76 -6.34
C ASP A 106 6.52 -11.01 -7.86
N GLU A 107 5.34 -10.85 -8.48
CA GLU A 107 5.17 -10.98 -9.93
C GLU A 107 4.30 -9.85 -10.51
N ALA A 108 4.66 -9.37 -11.71
CA ALA A 108 3.88 -8.37 -12.43
C ALA A 108 3.81 -8.67 -13.94
N ASN A 109 2.60 -8.72 -14.47
CA ASN A 109 2.34 -8.96 -15.89
C ASN A 109 2.53 -7.68 -16.74
N ALA A 110 2.87 -7.85 -18.03
CA ALA A 110 3.10 -6.80 -19.03
C ALA A 110 4.40 -5.96 -18.88
N THR A 111 5.56 -6.62 -18.89
CA THR A 111 6.85 -5.95 -19.08
C THR A 111 7.11 -5.66 -20.56
N LYS A 112 7.40 -4.39 -20.89
CA LYS A 112 8.04 -4.03 -22.16
C LYS A 112 9.41 -4.72 -22.23
N LYS A 113 9.95 -4.93 -23.45
CA LYS A 113 11.33 -5.42 -23.64
C LYS A 113 12.29 -4.60 -22.76
N GLY A 114 12.92 -5.25 -21.78
CA GLY A 114 13.80 -4.61 -20.78
C GLY A 114 13.53 -5.04 -19.34
N GLY A 115 12.33 -5.56 -19.05
CA GLY A 115 11.95 -5.94 -17.67
C GLY A 115 11.71 -4.73 -16.77
N GLN A 116 10.91 -4.90 -15.72
CA GLN A 116 10.81 -3.96 -14.61
C GLN A 116 11.35 -4.69 -13.39
N GLU A 117 12.33 -4.11 -12.72
CA GLU A 117 12.81 -4.68 -11.46
C GLU A 117 11.79 -4.38 -10.37
N LEU A 118 11.39 -5.43 -9.63
CA LEU A 118 10.45 -5.36 -8.52
C LEU A 118 11.23 -5.37 -7.20
N ILE A 119 10.67 -4.72 -6.20
CA ILE A 119 11.15 -4.79 -4.82
C ILE A 119 10.74 -6.15 -4.24
N GLY A 120 9.50 -6.57 -4.51
CA GLY A 120 8.93 -7.82 -4.03
C GLY A 120 8.68 -7.82 -2.52
N GLY A 121 8.32 -8.99 -2.00
CA GLY A 121 7.95 -9.20 -0.60
C GLY A 121 6.46 -9.41 -0.38
N LEU A 122 5.62 -9.04 -1.37
CA LEU A 122 4.19 -9.33 -1.39
C LEU A 122 3.90 -10.48 -2.38
N GLY A 123 3.49 -11.63 -1.85
CA GLY A 123 3.21 -12.88 -2.55
C GLY A 123 1.95 -12.83 -3.40
N VAL A 124 1.92 -11.91 -4.35
CA VAL A 124 0.82 -11.71 -5.29
C VAL A 124 1.38 -11.51 -6.70
N ARG A 125 0.58 -11.88 -7.70
CA ARG A 125 0.76 -11.42 -9.07
C ARG A 125 -0.14 -10.23 -9.33
N VAL A 126 0.44 -9.16 -9.88
CA VAL A 126 -0.28 -7.95 -10.25
C VAL A 126 -0.40 -7.81 -11.76
N HIS A 127 -1.61 -7.53 -12.25
CA HIS A 127 -1.83 -7.13 -13.63
C HIS A 127 -1.80 -5.60 -13.77
N ARG A 128 -0.83 -5.09 -14.54
CA ARG A 128 -0.64 -3.64 -14.75
C ARG A 128 -1.73 -3.08 -15.66
N ASN A 129 -2.27 -1.91 -15.33
CA ASN A 129 -3.25 -1.19 -16.15
C ASN A 129 -4.45 -2.06 -16.57
N HIS A 130 -4.97 -2.88 -15.66
CA HIS A 130 -6.06 -3.82 -15.95
C HIS A 130 -7.30 -3.10 -16.51
N PHE A 131 -7.55 -1.87 -16.06
CA PHE A 131 -8.64 -1.00 -16.53
C PHE A 131 -8.36 -0.27 -17.87
N GLY A 132 -7.39 -0.71 -18.68
CA GLY A 132 -7.24 -0.25 -20.07
C GLY A 132 -6.58 1.13 -20.31
N ARG A 133 -6.65 1.62 -21.55
CA ARG A 133 -5.93 2.82 -22.04
C ARG A 133 -6.71 4.11 -21.75
N GLN A 134 -6.17 4.95 -20.85
CA GLN A 134 -6.46 6.38 -20.64
C GLN A 134 -7.92 6.84 -20.33
N ILE A 135 -8.97 6.05 -20.54
CA ILE A 135 -10.38 6.48 -20.41
C ILE A 135 -11.08 5.96 -19.12
N GLU A 136 -10.43 5.11 -18.31
CA GLU A 136 -11.07 4.51 -17.13
C GLU A 136 -10.50 5.00 -15.79
N SER A 137 -10.26 6.31 -15.66
CA SER A 137 -10.15 6.89 -14.32
C SER A 137 -11.54 6.99 -13.71
N PHE A 138 -11.76 6.40 -12.54
CA PHE A 138 -13.06 6.45 -11.86
C PHE A 138 -12.88 6.59 -10.36
N VAL A 139 -13.95 7.04 -9.70
CA VAL A 139 -14.07 7.04 -8.25
C VAL A 139 -15.15 6.03 -7.88
N ALA A 140 -14.86 5.16 -6.93
CA ALA A 140 -15.80 4.20 -6.39
C ALA A 140 -15.84 4.28 -4.87
N ASP A 141 -17.04 4.17 -4.32
CA ASP A 141 -17.26 4.04 -2.88
C ASP A 141 -16.81 2.64 -2.43
N LEU A 142 -15.71 2.58 -1.69
CA LEU A 142 -15.12 1.35 -1.20
C LEU A 142 -15.63 1.03 0.21
N ASP A 143 -16.01 -0.22 0.40
CA ASP A 143 -16.13 -0.80 1.73
C ASP A 143 -14.73 -1.23 2.20
N LEU A 144 -14.24 -0.61 3.27
CA LEU A 144 -12.94 -0.90 3.87
C LEU A 144 -13.14 -1.32 5.34
N PRO A 145 -13.55 -2.57 5.60
CA PRO A 145 -13.93 -3.02 6.95
C PRO A 145 -12.81 -2.83 7.99
N PHE A 146 -11.55 -2.94 7.57
CA PHE A 146 -10.38 -2.77 8.43
C PHE A 146 -10.23 -1.35 9.02
N LEU A 147 -10.86 -0.32 8.44
CA LEU A 147 -10.88 1.03 8.99
C LEU A 147 -11.82 1.17 10.19
N THR A 148 -12.78 0.25 10.36
CA THR A 148 -13.79 0.30 11.42
C THR A 148 -13.39 -0.49 12.68
N GLN A 149 -12.33 -1.30 12.59
CA GLN A 149 -11.89 -2.16 13.69
C GLN A 149 -10.87 -1.51 14.64
N GLY A 150 -10.48 -0.27 14.38
CA GLY A 150 -9.68 0.56 15.28
C GLY A 150 -10.59 1.47 16.09
N ASP A 151 -10.82 1.10 17.35
CA ASP A 151 -11.24 2.00 18.42
C ASP A 151 -12.75 2.34 18.36
N GLY A 152 -13.50 1.95 19.40
CA GLY A 152 -14.96 2.10 19.52
C GLY A 152 -15.49 3.55 19.59
N ASN A 153 -14.80 4.51 18.97
CA ASN A 153 -15.18 5.90 18.89
C ASN A 153 -15.12 6.40 17.43
N THR A 154 -15.95 5.85 16.55
CA THR A 154 -16.03 6.31 15.15
C THR A 154 -17.47 6.41 14.67
N LYS A 155 -18.07 7.59 14.89
CA LYS A 155 -19.18 8.08 14.02
C LYS A 155 -18.74 8.25 12.55
N THR A 156 -17.45 8.09 12.25
CA THR A 156 -16.80 8.12 10.93
C THR A 156 -16.71 6.75 10.25
N ALA A 157 -17.12 5.66 10.91
CA ALA A 157 -17.13 4.30 10.36
C ALA A 157 -18.27 4.03 9.35
N SER A 158 -19.19 4.99 9.16
CA SER A 158 -20.41 4.75 8.39
C SER A 158 -20.33 5.17 6.92
N SER A 159 -19.36 6.00 6.51
CA SER A 159 -19.28 6.46 5.11
C SER A 159 -18.29 5.60 4.31
N PRO A 160 -18.66 5.16 3.10
CA PRO A 160 -17.70 4.52 2.19
C PRO A 160 -16.44 5.36 2.00
N TYR A 161 -15.32 4.70 1.68
CA TYR A 161 -14.07 5.38 1.36
C TYR A 161 -14.02 5.71 -0.13
N PRO A 162 -13.79 6.96 -0.54
CA PRO A 162 -13.74 7.31 -1.97
C PRO A 162 -12.45 6.79 -2.61
N GLY A 163 -12.50 5.61 -3.22
CA GLY A 163 -11.36 5.04 -3.94
C GLY A 163 -11.18 5.68 -5.31
N VAL A 164 -10.07 6.39 -5.51
CA VAL A 164 -9.72 6.99 -6.81
C VAL A 164 -8.83 6.02 -7.59
N PHE A 165 -9.32 5.50 -8.71
CA PHE A 165 -8.62 4.53 -9.55
C PHE A 165 -8.17 5.23 -10.83
N ILE A 166 -6.86 5.30 -11.09
CA ILE A 166 -6.29 5.89 -12.30
C ILE A 166 -5.32 4.89 -12.90
N ARG A 167 -5.73 4.23 -14.00
CA ARG A 167 -4.97 3.13 -14.60
C ARG A 167 -4.52 2.09 -13.56
N ALA A 168 -5.40 1.83 -12.59
CA ALA A 168 -5.06 1.07 -11.41
C ALA A 168 -4.64 -0.37 -11.77
N PRO A 169 -3.64 -0.93 -11.05
CA PRO A 169 -3.38 -2.36 -11.10
C PRO A 169 -4.50 -3.15 -10.41
N ILE A 170 -4.58 -4.45 -10.68
CA ILE A 170 -5.33 -5.39 -9.83
C ILE A 170 -4.40 -6.50 -9.35
N VAL A 171 -4.71 -7.06 -8.18
CA VAL A 171 -4.14 -8.35 -7.77
C VAL A 171 -4.87 -9.44 -8.54
N GLU A 172 -4.16 -10.06 -9.47
CA GLU A 172 -4.68 -11.13 -10.36
C GLU A 172 -4.66 -12.48 -9.66
N GLU A 173 -3.62 -12.75 -8.88
CA GLU A 173 -3.44 -14.01 -8.17
C GLU A 173 -2.73 -13.80 -6.84
N ILE A 174 -3.15 -14.53 -5.80
CA ILE A 174 -2.38 -14.69 -4.57
C ILE A 174 -1.48 -15.91 -4.76
N LEU A 175 -0.17 -15.69 -4.71
CA LEU A 175 0.81 -16.74 -4.91
C LEU A 175 0.86 -17.61 -3.65
N SER A 176 0.53 -18.89 -3.78
CA SER A 176 0.75 -19.85 -2.70
C SER A 176 2.24 -20.01 -2.47
N THR A 177 2.69 -19.93 -1.21
CA THR A 177 4.03 -20.39 -0.84
C THR A 177 4.14 -21.87 -1.16
N GLU A 178 4.92 -22.25 -2.18
CA GLU A 178 5.15 -23.65 -2.48
C GLU A 178 5.69 -24.38 -1.23
N ALA A 179 5.18 -25.60 -1.04
CA ALA A 179 5.60 -26.54 -0.02
C ALA A 179 7.05 -27.00 -0.28
N GLY A 180 8.01 -26.13 0.03
CA GLY A 180 9.45 -26.40 -0.08
C GLY A 180 10.31 -25.63 0.91
N ASP A 181 9.73 -24.71 1.69
CA ASP A 181 10.43 -23.88 2.67
C ASP A 181 9.77 -24.06 4.04
N SER A 182 10.12 -25.14 4.73
CA SER A 182 9.50 -25.59 6.00
C SER A 182 9.70 -24.63 7.18
N ASP A 183 10.39 -23.50 6.98
CA ASP A 183 10.69 -22.50 8.01
C ASP A 183 9.78 -21.26 7.97
N LYS A 184 8.82 -21.15 7.04
CA LYS A 184 7.89 -20.00 7.02
C LYS A 184 6.64 -20.26 7.88
N PRO A 185 6.39 -19.46 8.93
CA PRO A 185 5.20 -19.62 9.78
C PRO A 185 3.92 -19.34 9.00
N ALA A 186 2.83 -20.03 9.36
CA ALA A 186 1.49 -19.90 8.78
C ALA A 186 0.92 -18.45 8.75
N SER A 187 1.54 -17.51 9.47
CA SER A 187 1.20 -16.08 9.48
C SER A 187 1.77 -15.28 8.28
N SER A 188 2.29 -15.95 7.24
CA SER A 188 2.80 -15.32 6.02
C SER A 188 1.77 -15.28 4.88
N ALA A 189 0.52 -15.67 5.11
CA ALA A 189 -0.51 -15.62 4.08
C ALA A 189 -0.87 -14.16 3.71
N VAL A 190 -1.23 -13.94 2.44
CA VAL A 190 -1.78 -12.66 1.99
C VAL A 190 -3.23 -12.55 2.46
N GLU A 191 -3.54 -11.51 3.20
CA GLU A 191 -4.89 -11.15 3.63
C GLU A 191 -5.52 -10.19 2.61
N VAL A 192 -6.72 -10.51 2.14
CA VAL A 192 -7.53 -9.61 1.30
C VAL A 192 -8.31 -8.67 2.20
N LEU A 193 -8.00 -7.38 2.12
CA LEU A 193 -8.60 -6.35 2.98
C LEU A 193 -9.78 -5.65 2.32
N ALA A 194 -9.81 -5.57 0.99
CA ALA A 194 -10.93 -5.01 0.24
C ALA A 194 -11.01 -5.57 -1.17
N VAL A 195 -12.25 -5.74 -1.63
CA VAL A 195 -12.61 -6.16 -2.98
C VAL A 195 -13.57 -5.12 -3.55
N LEU A 196 -13.29 -4.66 -4.77
CA LEU A 196 -14.21 -3.84 -5.55
C LEU A 196 -15.20 -4.78 -6.28
N PRO A 197 -16.52 -4.70 -6.01
CA PRO A 197 -17.49 -5.56 -6.67
C PRO A 197 -17.42 -5.45 -8.20
N GLY A 198 -17.47 -6.58 -8.90
CA GLY A 198 -17.33 -6.66 -10.36
C GLY A 198 -18.29 -5.71 -11.09
N ARG A 199 -17.78 -5.00 -12.10
CA ARG A 199 -18.53 -4.01 -12.90
C ARG A 199 -19.60 -4.67 -13.79
N LYS A 200 -20.69 -5.19 -13.23
CA LYS A 200 -21.93 -5.30 -14.02
C LYS A 200 -22.39 -3.88 -14.32
N THR A 201 -22.48 -3.53 -15.61
CA THR A 201 -23.04 -2.29 -16.20
C THR A 201 -22.05 -1.13 -16.43
N LYS A 202 -21.61 -0.99 -17.69
CA LYS A 202 -21.21 0.25 -18.44
C LYS A 202 -19.87 0.22 -19.18
N ALA A 203 -19.14 -0.88 -19.22
CA ALA A 203 -18.28 -1.13 -20.38
C ALA A 203 -19.17 -1.76 -21.46
N ALA A 204 -19.30 -1.11 -22.61
CA ALA A 204 -19.97 -1.69 -23.77
C ALA A 204 -19.38 -3.07 -24.08
N GLU A 205 -20.22 -3.99 -24.57
CA GLU A 205 -19.83 -5.35 -24.95
C GLU A 205 -18.48 -5.34 -25.70
N GLY A 206 -17.46 -5.99 -25.12
CA GLY A 206 -16.17 -6.24 -25.77
C GLY A 206 -14.91 -5.60 -25.19
N VAL A 207 -14.94 -4.94 -24.01
CA VAL A 207 -13.75 -4.23 -23.47
C VAL A 207 -13.12 -4.85 -22.21
N SER A 208 -13.79 -5.78 -21.52
CA SER A 208 -13.16 -6.47 -20.37
C SER A 208 -12.29 -7.63 -20.87
N GLN A 209 -10.97 -7.52 -20.72
CA GLN A 209 -10.02 -8.63 -20.83
C GLN A 209 -9.72 -9.23 -19.45
N SER A 210 -10.67 -9.18 -18.52
CA SER A 210 -10.56 -9.91 -17.26
C SER A 210 -10.83 -11.39 -17.49
N THR A 211 -9.89 -12.24 -17.11
CA THR A 211 -10.04 -13.70 -17.00
C THR A 211 -10.54 -14.12 -15.62
N ALA A 212 -10.70 -13.19 -14.68
CA ALA A 212 -11.24 -13.46 -13.36
C ALA A 212 -12.75 -13.68 -13.47
N ASP A 213 -13.26 -14.66 -12.73
CA ASP A 213 -14.69 -14.90 -12.58
C ASP A 213 -15.37 -13.61 -12.09
N ASP A 214 -16.16 -12.98 -12.97
CA ASP A 214 -16.90 -11.72 -12.73
C ASP A 214 -17.84 -11.79 -11.50
N SER A 215 -18.02 -12.97 -10.90
CA SER A 215 -18.74 -13.16 -9.64
C SER A 215 -17.91 -12.82 -8.38
N VAL A 216 -16.59 -12.68 -8.47
CA VAL A 216 -15.68 -12.56 -7.31
C VAL A 216 -15.19 -11.13 -7.05
N GLY A 217 -15.25 -10.22 -8.05
CA GLY A 217 -14.79 -8.82 -7.90
C GLY A 217 -13.26 -8.65 -7.92
N ASP A 218 -12.80 -7.40 -8.02
CA ASP A 218 -11.37 -7.08 -8.15
C ASP A 218 -10.74 -6.86 -6.76
N ILE A 219 -9.65 -7.56 -6.44
CA ILE A 219 -8.90 -7.32 -5.20
C ILE A 219 -8.16 -5.99 -5.30
N VAL A 220 -8.49 -5.05 -4.40
CA VAL A 220 -7.98 -3.66 -4.43
C VAL A 220 -7.20 -3.24 -3.19
N ALA A 221 -7.25 -4.03 -2.11
CA ALA A 221 -6.38 -3.85 -0.96
C ALA A 221 -5.98 -5.21 -0.37
N VAL A 222 -4.68 -5.38 -0.12
CA VAL A 222 -4.12 -6.59 0.49
C VAL A 222 -3.08 -6.24 1.55
N ARG A 223 -2.86 -7.16 2.48
CA ARG A 223 -1.79 -7.07 3.47
C ARG A 223 -1.07 -8.40 3.58
N GLN A 224 0.24 -8.35 3.74
CA GLN A 224 1.04 -9.52 4.11
C GLN A 224 2.13 -9.06 5.06
N GLN A 225 2.06 -9.51 6.32
CA GLN A 225 3.02 -9.14 7.36
C GLN A 225 3.14 -7.61 7.51
N ASN A 226 4.32 -7.05 7.22
CA ASN A 226 4.66 -5.63 7.27
C ASN A 226 4.25 -4.84 6.03
N ILE A 227 3.74 -5.50 4.98
CA ILE A 227 3.40 -4.87 3.71
C ILE A 227 1.89 -4.67 3.62
N PHE A 228 1.50 -3.45 3.28
CA PHE A 228 0.15 -3.08 2.88
C PHE A 228 0.17 -2.59 1.44
N ALA A 229 -0.77 -3.01 0.61
CA ALA A 229 -0.84 -2.57 -0.77
C ALA A 229 -2.27 -2.21 -1.18
N THR A 230 -2.42 -1.11 -1.89
CA THR A 230 -3.72 -0.65 -2.43
C THR A 230 -3.60 -0.29 -3.91
N SER A 231 -4.60 -0.68 -4.69
CA SER A 231 -4.66 -0.39 -6.13
C SER A 231 -5.07 1.05 -6.45
N PHE A 232 -5.76 1.71 -5.53
CA PHE A 232 -6.27 3.08 -5.67
C PHE A 232 -5.30 4.12 -5.09
N HIS A 233 -5.61 5.39 -5.35
CA HIS A 233 -4.87 6.57 -4.96
C HIS A 233 -5.54 7.30 -3.78
N PRO A 234 -5.27 6.89 -2.52
CA PRO A 234 -5.80 7.59 -1.35
C PRO A 234 -5.32 9.04 -1.28
N GLU A 235 -4.19 9.35 -1.92
CA GLU A 235 -3.58 10.68 -1.96
C GLU A 235 -4.33 11.70 -2.80
N LEU A 236 -5.26 11.25 -3.64
CA LEU A 236 -6.12 12.11 -4.45
C LEU A 236 -7.43 12.47 -3.72
N THR A 237 -7.48 12.25 -2.41
CA THR A 237 -8.61 12.55 -1.54
C THR A 237 -8.11 13.29 -0.30
N ASP A 238 -9.01 14.04 0.37
CA ASP A 238 -8.73 14.62 1.69
C ASP A 238 -9.02 13.64 2.85
N ASP A 239 -9.41 12.40 2.55
CA ASP A 239 -9.79 11.40 3.55
C ASP A 239 -8.57 10.69 4.13
N VAL A 240 -8.16 11.13 5.32
CA VAL A 240 -6.99 10.62 6.05
C VAL A 240 -7.25 9.30 6.78
N ARG A 241 -8.46 8.72 6.76
CA ARG A 241 -8.81 7.55 7.59
C ARG A 241 -7.86 6.37 7.38
N ILE A 242 -7.48 6.11 6.13
CA ILE A 242 -6.54 5.04 5.78
C ILE A 242 -5.10 5.33 6.22
N HIS A 243 -4.66 6.59 6.14
CA HIS A 243 -3.34 7.02 6.65
C HIS A 243 -3.28 6.93 8.17
N VAL A 244 -4.34 7.36 8.87
CA VAL A 244 -4.48 7.23 10.33
C VAL A 244 -4.38 5.76 10.73
N TRP A 245 -5.20 4.90 10.11
CA TRP A 245 -5.16 3.46 10.36
C TRP A 245 -3.77 2.87 10.12
N TRP A 246 -3.11 3.25 9.02
CA TRP A 246 -1.79 2.72 8.71
C TRP A 246 -0.72 3.18 9.70
N LEU A 247 -0.74 4.45 10.13
CA LEU A 247 0.16 4.96 11.18
C LEU A 247 -0.05 4.22 12.51
N GLU A 248 -1.28 3.84 12.84
CA GLU A 248 -1.55 2.98 14.00
C GLU A 248 -0.94 1.58 13.84
N GLN A 249 -0.98 1.00 12.64
CA GLN A 249 -0.27 -0.26 12.36
C GLN A 249 1.24 -0.10 12.51
N VAL A 250 1.81 1.02 12.07
CA VAL A 250 3.25 1.33 12.24
C VAL A 250 3.59 1.42 13.73
N MET A 251 2.81 2.15 14.53
CA MET A 251 3.01 2.25 15.98
C MET A 251 2.91 0.89 16.69
N LYS A 252 1.95 0.05 16.28
CA LYS A 252 1.79 -1.32 16.80
C LYS A 252 3.01 -2.19 16.47
N ALA A 253 3.56 -2.08 15.26
CA ALA A 253 4.77 -2.80 14.86
C ALA A 253 6.04 -2.31 15.57
N ALA A 254 6.13 -1.01 15.87
CA ALA A 254 7.26 -0.42 16.59
C ALA A 254 7.25 -0.70 18.10
N THR A 255 6.10 -1.11 18.67
CA THR A 255 6.00 -1.45 20.09
C THR A 255 6.47 -2.90 20.27
N PRO A 256 7.55 -3.16 21.03
CA PRO A 256 8.00 -4.53 21.27
C PRO A 256 6.88 -5.31 21.94
N THR A 257 6.47 -6.42 21.33
CA THR A 257 5.54 -7.37 21.96
C THR A 257 6.19 -7.82 23.25
N SER A 258 5.65 -7.42 24.40
CA SER A 258 6.11 -7.93 25.69
C SER A 258 5.91 -9.44 25.64
N SER A 259 7.01 -10.17 25.52
CA SER A 259 7.03 -11.63 25.60
C SER A 259 6.50 -12.03 26.97
N ALA A 260 5.30 -12.61 26.98
CA ALA A 260 4.80 -13.39 28.11
C ALA A 260 5.46 -14.78 28.10
#